data_AF-A0A960SHA7-F1
#
_entry.id   AF-A0A960SHA7-F1
#
_cell.length_a   1.000
_cell.length_b   1.000
_cell.length_c   1.000
_cell.angle_alpha   90.00
_cell.angle_beta   90.00
_cell.angle_gamma   90.00
#
_symmetry.space_group_name_H-M   'P 1'
#
loop_
_entity.id
_entity.type
_entity.pdbx_description
1 polymer ?
#
loop_
_entity_poly.entity_id
_entity_poly.type
_entity_poly.pdbx_seq_one_letter_code
_entity_poly.pdbx_strand_id
1 'polypeptide(L)'
;MRTRENSRAGFTLIEVLLAILLASGIMTSVLLLTVGLGDIWNGTTPVRNLEVHSRQVVDFLKHSFRRAMPVETDGTAYVFLDHTSGEFNTTAPPLLTWEVQESDGMLPWQAAPLPFVIYQLQLVKDVGLVLYW
;
A
#
# COMPACT_ATOMS: atom_id res chain seq x y z
N MET A 1 -57.31 -25.63 44.96
CA MET A 1 -56.35 -24.54 45.14
C MET A 1 -55.02 -25.17 45.56
N ARG A 2 -54.08 -25.39 44.63
CA ARG A 2 -52.79 -26.07 44.89
C ARG A 2 -51.72 -24.99 44.93
N THR A 3 -51.22 -24.68 46.11
CA THR A 3 -50.10 -23.76 46.31
C THR A 3 -48.83 -24.43 45.75
N ARG A 4 -48.26 -23.83 44.71
CA ARG A 4 -46.91 -24.18 44.23
C ARG A 4 -45.92 -23.83 45.34
N GLU A 5 -45.35 -24.84 45.98
CA GLU A 5 -44.17 -24.65 46.81
C GLU A 5 -43.02 -24.20 45.91
N ASN A 6 -42.57 -22.98 46.16
CA ASN A 6 -41.46 -22.36 45.47
C ASN A 6 -40.17 -22.94 46.08
N SER A 7 -39.69 -24.06 45.56
CA SER A 7 -38.38 -24.62 45.96
C SER A 7 -37.29 -23.62 45.61
N ARG A 8 -36.86 -22.85 46.61
CA ARG A 8 -35.62 -22.06 46.56
C ARG A 8 -34.45 -23.04 46.61
N ALA A 9 -34.08 -23.59 45.46
CA ALA A 9 -32.85 -24.33 45.29
C ALA A 9 -31.68 -23.33 45.33
N GLY A 10 -30.89 -23.38 46.40
CA GLY A 10 -29.63 -22.64 46.48
C GLY A 10 -28.56 -23.32 45.62
N PHE A 11 -27.58 -22.54 45.16
CA PHE A 11 -26.43 -23.09 44.43
C PHE A 11 -25.57 -23.94 45.37
N THR A 12 -25.15 -25.10 44.88
CA THR A 12 -24.19 -25.94 45.57
C THR A 12 -22.79 -25.34 45.47
N LEU A 13 -21.93 -25.66 46.45
CA LEU A 13 -20.52 -25.20 46.45
C LEU A 13 -19.80 -25.59 45.15
N ILE A 14 -20.09 -26.79 44.61
CA ILE A 14 -19.47 -27.29 43.40
C ILE A 14 -19.91 -26.50 42.15
N GLU A 15 -21.17 -26.09 42.07
CA GLU A 15 -21.68 -25.26 40.96
C GLU A 15 -21.03 -23.87 40.97
N VAL A 16 -20.85 -23.28 42.16
CA VAL A 16 -20.17 -21.98 42.28
C VAL A 16 -18.70 -22.08 41.88
N LEU A 17 -18.00 -23.13 42.32
CA LEU A 17 -16.60 -23.36 41.95
C LEU A 17 -16.45 -23.60 40.43
N LEU A 18 -17.36 -24.37 39.84
CA LEU A 18 -17.38 -24.61 38.39
C LEU A 18 -17.62 -23.32 37.61
N ALA A 19 -18.57 -22.49 38.05
CA ALA A 19 -18.85 -21.21 37.42
C ALA A 19 -17.64 -20.26 37.46
N ILE A 20 -16.93 -20.21 38.59
CA ILE A 20 -15.70 -19.40 38.75
C ILE A 20 -14.61 -19.91 37.81
N LEU A 21 -14.41 -21.23 37.73
CA LEU A 21 -13.40 -21.82 36.86
C LEU A 21 -13.68 -21.50 35.39
N LEU A 22 -14.92 -21.65 34.95
CA LEU A 22 -15.33 -21.31 33.58
C LEU A 22 -15.17 -19.81 33.31
N ALA A 23 -15.60 -18.95 34.22
CA ALA A 23 -15.47 -17.50 34.08
C ALA A 23 -14.00 -17.07 33.94
N SER A 24 -13.10 -17.63 34.76
CA SER A 24 -11.66 -17.35 34.67
C SER A 24 -11.05 -17.81 33.35
N GLY A 25 -11.44 -18.98 32.84
CA GLY A 25 -10.96 -19.49 31.56
C GLY A 25 -11.40 -18.63 30.38
N ILE A 26 -12.68 -18.21 30.39
CA ILE A 26 -13.23 -17.29 29.38
C ILE A 26 -12.48 -15.95 29.43
N MET A 27 -12.33 -15.35 30.62
CA MET A 27 -11.66 -14.07 30.78
C MET A 27 -10.19 -14.13 30.29
N THR A 28 -9.48 -15.21 30.61
CA THR A 28 -8.10 -15.42 30.16
C THR A 28 -8.01 -15.57 28.65
N SER A 29 -8.95 -16.31 28.05
CA SER A 29 -9.01 -16.50 26.59
C SER A 29 -9.30 -15.18 25.87
N VAL A 30 -10.22 -14.36 26.41
CA VAL A 30 -10.51 -13.03 25.88
C VAL A 30 -9.30 -12.12 25.98
N LEU A 31 -8.59 -12.11 27.13
CA LEU A 31 -7.38 -11.30 27.30
C LEU A 31 -6.29 -11.68 26.30
N LEU A 32 -6.02 -12.97 26.13
CA LEU A 32 -5.04 -13.48 25.16
C LEU A 32 -5.45 -13.16 23.72
N LEU A 33 -6.74 -13.26 23.40
CA LEU A 33 -7.27 -12.88 22.10
C LEU A 33 -7.11 -11.38 21.84
N THR A 34 -7.40 -10.52 22.82
CA THR A 34 -7.23 -9.07 22.71
C THR A 34 -5.76 -8.69 22.52
N VAL A 35 -4.84 -9.33 23.25
CA VAL A 35 -3.40 -9.13 23.07
C VAL A 35 -2.95 -9.60 21.68
N GLY A 36 -3.39 -10.79 21.23
CA GLY A 36 -3.05 -11.31 19.91
C GLY A 36 -3.62 -10.47 18.77
N LEU A 37 -4.85 -9.96 18.89
CA LEU A 37 -5.42 -9.00 17.95
C LEU A 37 -4.66 -7.67 17.99
N GLY A 38 -4.25 -7.20 19.16
CA GLY A 38 -3.39 -6.02 19.31
C GLY A 38 -2.08 -6.14 18.53
N ASP A 39 -1.42 -7.30 18.59
CA ASP A 39 -0.20 -7.57 17.82
C ASP A 39 -0.45 -7.64 16.31
N ILE A 40 -1.61 -8.16 15.88
CA ILE A 40 -2.01 -8.14 14.46
C ILE A 40 -2.26 -6.70 14.00
N TRP A 41 -2.92 -5.88 14.82
CA TRP A 41 -3.28 -4.50 14.50
C TRP A 41 -2.07 -3.56 14.54
N ASN A 42 -1.11 -3.80 15.44
CA ASN A 42 0.18 -3.10 15.49
C ASN A 42 1.19 -3.61 14.45
N GLY A 43 1.12 -4.88 14.06
CA GLY A 43 1.98 -5.49 13.03
C GLY A 43 1.56 -5.17 11.58
N THR A 44 0.45 -4.46 11.38
CA THR A 44 -0.10 -4.12 10.05
C THR A 44 -0.31 -2.62 9.83
N THR A 45 0.37 -1.77 10.60
CA THR A 45 0.30 -0.31 10.48
C THR A 45 1.58 0.26 9.79
N PRO A 46 1.55 1.51 9.29
CA PRO A 46 1.87 2.01 7.93
C PRO A 46 3.25 1.76 7.30
N VAL A 47 4.23 1.21 8.02
CA VAL A 47 5.60 1.01 7.52
C VAL A 47 5.61 0.02 6.36
N ARG A 48 4.81 -1.06 6.47
CA ARG A 48 4.61 -2.03 5.39
C ARG A 48 3.91 -1.41 4.19
N ASN A 49 3.01 -0.45 4.38
CA ASN A 49 2.33 0.22 3.28
C ASN A 49 3.28 1.17 2.52
N LEU A 50 4.17 1.87 3.23
CA LEU A 50 5.18 2.71 2.60
C LEU A 50 6.22 1.86 1.83
N GLU A 51 6.62 0.72 2.40
CA GLU A 51 7.55 -0.21 1.75
C GLU A 51 6.91 -0.94 0.55
N VAL A 52 5.64 -1.31 0.65
CA VAL A 52 4.88 -1.86 -0.48
C VAL A 52 4.72 -0.80 -1.57
N HIS A 53 4.40 0.44 -1.21
CA HIS A 53 4.25 1.53 -2.17
C HIS A 53 5.57 1.88 -2.85
N SER A 54 6.67 2.01 -2.11
CA SER A 54 7.98 2.28 -2.69
C SER A 54 8.43 1.15 -3.62
N ARG A 55 8.15 -0.10 -3.26
CA ARG A 55 8.38 -1.25 -4.13
C ARG A 55 7.55 -1.18 -5.42
N GLN A 56 6.26 -0.86 -5.32
CA GLN A 56 5.39 -0.69 -6.48
C GLN A 56 5.87 0.44 -7.41
N VAL A 57 6.29 1.58 -6.86
CA VAL A 57 6.86 2.70 -7.64
C VAL A 57 8.15 2.26 -8.35
N VAL A 58 9.05 1.56 -7.66
CA VAL A 58 10.28 1.04 -8.25
C VAL A 58 9.99 0.00 -9.34
N ASP A 59 9.03 -0.89 -9.13
CA ASP A 59 8.64 -1.90 -10.11
C ASP A 59 7.99 -1.27 -11.35
N PHE A 60 7.17 -0.22 -11.16
CA PHE A 60 6.65 0.60 -12.25
C PHE A 60 7.77 1.26 -13.05
N LEU A 61 8.73 1.94 -12.40
CA LEU A 61 9.85 2.57 -13.09
C LEU A 61 10.70 1.55 -13.86
N LYS A 62 11.01 0.41 -13.24
CA LYS A 62 11.73 -0.69 -13.90
C LYS A 62 10.98 -1.23 -15.11
N HIS A 63 9.66 -1.39 -15.01
CA HIS A 63 8.83 -1.84 -16.12
C HIS A 63 8.84 -0.81 -17.25
N SER A 64 8.69 0.47 -16.92
CA SER A 64 8.70 1.57 -17.88
C SER A 64 10.04 1.71 -18.61
N PHE A 65 11.17 1.64 -17.89
CA PHE A 65 12.50 1.66 -18.50
C PHE A 65 12.77 0.48 -19.44
N ARG A 66 12.21 -0.71 -19.16
CA ARG A 66 12.34 -1.86 -20.08
C ARG A 66 11.55 -1.69 -21.37
N ARG A 67 10.49 -0.88 -21.36
CA ARG A 67 9.66 -0.58 -22.53
C ARG A 67 10.10 0.69 -23.24
N ALA A 68 11.12 1.37 -22.72
CA ALA A 68 11.66 2.56 -23.34
C ALA A 68 12.10 2.25 -24.78
N MET A 69 11.75 3.15 -25.70
CA MET A 69 12.14 3.10 -27.09
C MET A 69 13.53 3.74 -27.26
N PRO A 70 14.37 3.24 -28.17
CA PRO A 70 15.63 3.89 -28.48
C PRO A 70 15.37 5.21 -29.23
N VAL A 71 15.96 6.30 -28.77
CA VAL A 71 15.78 7.64 -29.38
C VAL A 71 16.84 7.96 -30.44
N GLU A 72 18.00 7.30 -30.40
CA GLU A 72 19.08 7.52 -31.37
C GLU A 72 19.12 6.47 -32.48
N THR A 73 19.38 6.92 -33.72
CA THR A 73 19.50 6.07 -34.92
C THR A 73 20.69 5.10 -34.86
N ASP A 74 21.71 5.42 -34.04
CA ASP A 74 22.88 4.56 -33.75
C ASP A 74 22.70 3.69 -32.49
N GLY A 75 21.51 3.74 -31.88
CA GLY A 75 20.96 2.64 -31.09
C GLY A 75 21.52 2.43 -29.68
N THR A 76 21.64 3.45 -28.83
CA THR A 76 22.03 3.17 -27.43
C THR A 76 21.35 3.96 -26.32
N ALA A 77 20.72 5.11 -26.62
CA ALA A 77 20.01 5.88 -25.59
C ALA A 77 18.53 5.47 -25.49
N TYR A 78 18.22 4.66 -24.47
CA TYR A 78 16.85 4.31 -24.07
C TYR A 78 16.31 5.23 -22.97
N VAL A 79 17.20 5.71 -22.11
CA VAL A 79 16.92 6.68 -21.05
C VAL A 79 18.02 7.72 -21.10
N PHE A 80 17.66 8.99 -21.21
CA PHE A 80 18.58 10.10 -21.45
C PHE A 80 18.23 11.29 -20.57
N LEU A 81 19.12 12.28 -20.53
CA LEU A 81 18.87 13.53 -19.82
C LEU A 81 18.38 14.56 -20.84
N ASP A 82 17.22 15.16 -20.60
CA ASP A 82 16.65 16.18 -21.49
C ASP A 82 15.93 17.27 -20.69
N HIS A 83 15.77 18.44 -21.29
CA HIS A 83 14.95 19.51 -20.73
C HIS A 83 13.47 19.28 -21.08
N THR A 84 12.56 19.92 -20.34
CA THR A 84 11.12 19.79 -20.60
C THR A 84 10.82 20.25 -22.04
N SER A 85 10.15 19.40 -22.81
CA SER A 85 9.75 19.69 -24.20
C SER A 85 8.62 20.72 -24.18
N GLY A 86 8.95 22.00 -23.97
CA GLY A 86 7.97 23.09 -23.90
C GLY A 86 8.51 24.37 -23.30
N GLU A 87 9.59 24.32 -22.51
CA GLU A 87 10.17 25.51 -21.91
C GLU A 87 11.50 25.85 -22.63
N PHE A 88 11.51 26.96 -23.38
CA PHE A 88 12.70 27.52 -24.04
C PHE A 88 13.78 28.01 -23.05
N ASN A 89 13.68 27.65 -21.78
CA ASN A 89 14.55 28.10 -20.72
C ASN A 89 15.49 26.96 -20.31
N THR A 90 16.67 26.93 -20.93
CA THR A 90 17.79 26.01 -20.65
C THR A 90 18.36 26.12 -19.22
N THR A 91 17.71 26.90 -18.35
CA THR A 91 18.10 27.13 -16.95
C THR A 91 17.55 26.07 -16.00
N ALA A 92 16.54 25.28 -16.41
CA ALA A 92 16.03 24.18 -15.61
C ALA A 92 17.03 22.99 -15.60
N PRO A 93 17.24 22.32 -14.45
CA PRO A 93 18.08 21.12 -14.42
C PRO A 93 17.53 20.05 -15.36
N PRO A 94 18.39 19.32 -16.09
CA PRO A 94 17.95 18.28 -17.00
C PRO A 94 17.21 17.18 -16.23
N LEU A 95 16.13 16.69 -16.84
CA LEU A 95 15.27 15.64 -16.32
C LEU A 95 15.66 14.29 -16.92
N LEU A 96 15.44 13.21 -16.17
CA LEU A 96 15.64 11.87 -16.70
C LEU A 96 14.43 11.51 -17.59
N THR A 97 14.66 11.37 -18.89
CA THR A 97 13.63 11.26 -19.91
C THR A 97 13.72 9.91 -20.64
N TRP A 98 12.56 9.32 -20.95
CA TRP A 98 12.44 8.14 -21.79
C TRP A 98 11.09 8.12 -22.50
N GLU A 99 11.05 7.47 -23.66
CA GLU A 99 9.86 7.44 -24.51
C GLU A 99 9.28 6.03 -24.57
N VAL A 100 7.96 5.90 -24.55
CA VAL A 100 7.27 4.61 -24.69
C VAL A 100 6.22 4.66 -25.78
N GLN A 101 5.99 3.53 -26.45
CA GLN A 101 5.01 3.43 -27.54
C GLN A 101 3.57 3.64 -27.05
N GLU A 102 3.24 3.16 -25.86
CA GLU A 102 1.92 3.29 -25.24
C GLU A 102 2.08 3.54 -23.73
N SER A 103 1.22 4.40 -23.17
CA SER A 103 1.22 4.67 -21.74
C SER A 103 0.88 3.43 -20.92
N ASP A 104 1.38 3.37 -19.68
CA ASP A 104 0.85 2.40 -18.74
C ASP A 104 -0.62 2.70 -18.38
N GLY A 105 -1.36 1.65 -18.00
CA GLY A 105 -2.76 1.74 -17.59
C GLY A 105 -3.01 2.59 -16.33
N MET A 106 -1.94 3.03 -15.65
CA MET A 106 -2.01 4.00 -14.55
C MET A 106 -2.28 5.44 -15.04
N LEU A 107 -2.09 5.71 -16.34
CA LEU A 107 -2.35 7.00 -16.98
C LEU A 107 -3.45 6.85 -18.04
N PRO A 108 -4.70 6.55 -17.64
CA PRO A 108 -5.79 6.39 -18.60
C PRO A 108 -6.17 7.77 -19.18
N TRP A 109 -6.06 7.92 -20.50
CA TRP A 109 -6.60 9.06 -21.23
C TRP A 109 -7.82 8.62 -22.01
N GLN A 110 -8.98 9.18 -21.68
CA GLN A 110 -10.22 8.93 -22.42
C GLN A 110 -10.50 7.43 -22.67
N ALA A 111 -10.28 6.60 -21.65
CA ALA A 111 -10.50 5.14 -21.65
C ALA A 111 -9.58 4.30 -22.58
N ALA A 112 -8.49 4.87 -23.11
CA ALA A 112 -7.45 4.14 -23.84
C ALA A 112 -6.04 4.56 -23.36
N PRO A 113 -5.01 3.71 -23.56
CA PRO A 113 -3.62 4.12 -23.37
C PRO A 113 -3.25 5.25 -24.36
N LEU A 114 -2.46 6.22 -23.90
CA LEU A 114 -1.94 7.27 -24.78
C LEU A 114 -0.88 6.68 -25.71
N PRO A 115 -0.98 6.90 -27.03
CA PRO A 115 0.08 6.53 -27.95
C PRO A 115 1.24 7.53 -27.83
N PHE A 116 2.48 7.03 -27.87
CA PHE A 116 3.74 7.78 -27.85
C PHE A 116 3.85 8.78 -26.68
N VAL A 117 4.24 8.28 -25.51
CA VAL A 117 4.38 9.08 -24.29
C VAL A 117 5.84 9.31 -23.95
N ILE A 118 6.16 10.56 -23.61
CA ILE A 118 7.48 10.98 -23.13
C ILE A 118 7.39 11.14 -21.62
N TYR A 119 8.04 10.23 -20.89
CA TYR A 119 8.14 10.33 -19.44
C TYR A 119 9.35 11.16 -19.05
N GLN A 120 9.19 12.06 -18.09
CA GLN A 120 10.30 12.83 -17.50
C GLN A 120 10.26 12.72 -15.99
N LEU A 121 11.41 12.45 -15.37
CA LEU A 121 11.53 12.23 -13.94
C LEU A 121 12.43 13.28 -13.30
N GLN A 122 11.91 13.92 -12.26
CA GLN A 122 12.60 14.96 -11.49
C GLN A 122 12.66 14.60 -10.01
N LEU A 123 13.79 14.94 -9.37
CA LEU A 123 13.88 14.98 -7.92
C LEU A 123 13.65 16.43 -7.45
N VAL A 124 12.53 16.67 -6.79
CA VAL A 124 12.17 17.98 -6.24
C VAL A 124 12.45 17.99 -4.74
N LYS A 125 13.25 18.96 -4.29
CA LYS A 125 13.57 19.12 -2.86
C LYS A 125 12.27 19.31 -2.07
N ASP A 126 12.17 18.66 -0.92
CA ASP A 126 11.01 18.71 0.00
C ASP A 126 9.70 18.10 -0.54
N VAL A 127 9.67 17.63 -1.79
CA VAL A 127 8.52 16.93 -2.41
C VAL A 127 8.85 15.46 -2.70
N GLY A 128 10.05 15.19 -3.20
CA GLY A 128 10.49 13.84 -3.58
C GLY A 128 10.55 13.64 -5.09
N LEU A 129 10.33 12.40 -5.53
CA LEU A 129 10.42 12.00 -6.93
C LEU A 129 9.10 12.33 -7.65
N VAL A 130 9.17 13.12 -8.73
CA VAL A 130 8.02 13.57 -9.51
C VAL A 130 8.15 13.04 -10.93
N LEU A 131 7.08 12.47 -11.45
CA LEU A 131 6.96 11.96 -12.83
C LEU A 131 6.05 12.87 -13.63
N TYR A 132 6.56 13.37 -14.75
CA TYR A 132 5.84 14.09 -15.78
C TYR A 132 5.62 13.16 -16.98
N TRP A 133 4.53 13.36 -17.72
CA TRP A 133 4.13 12.57 -18.88
C TRP A 133 3.35 13.43 -19.88
#